data_AF-A0AA90CN75-F1
#
_entry.id   AF-A0AA90CN75-F1
#
_cell.length_a   1.000
_cell.length_b   1.000
_cell.length_c   1.000
_cell.angle_alpha   90.00
_cell.angle_beta   90.00
_cell.angle_gamma   90.00
#
_symmetry.space_group_name_H-M   'P 1'
#
loop_
_entity.id
_entity.type
_entity.pdbx_description
1 polymer ?
#
loop_
_entity_poly.entity_id
_entity_poly.type
_entity_poly.pdbx_seq_one_letter_code
_entity_poly.pdbx_strand_id
1 'polypeptide(L)'
;MIYSVLFFFFFGVAFLLPNHYYPWGSFYLEFSAFLALLVALLERVRNIKSISVPYVFFVFLLFSLIPIGQWVAGLILFKGDALLALFYIFGFFLALTIADSHNKSIGCKKYVDGVALALVLIGGGGHLDCYHSMVIFVVQYMGP
;
A
#
# COMPACT_ATOMS: atom_id res chain seq x y z
N MET A 1 -0.12 -19.58 7.44
CA MET A 1 -1.42 -19.89 8.08
C MET A 1 -1.91 -18.74 8.96
N ILE A 2 -1.33 -18.46 10.13
CA ILE A 2 -1.85 -17.36 10.99
C ILE A 2 -1.80 -15.97 10.31
N TYR A 3 -0.70 -15.62 9.64
CA TYR A 3 -0.57 -14.34 8.93
C TYR A 3 -1.51 -14.24 7.73
N SER A 4 -1.67 -15.32 6.98
CA SER A 4 -2.57 -15.39 5.83
C SER A 4 -4.03 -15.15 6.26
N VAL A 5 -4.47 -15.73 7.39
CA VAL A 5 -5.81 -15.49 7.95
C VAL A 5 -5.98 -14.03 8.40
N LEU A 6 -4.98 -13.46 9.07
CA LEU A 6 -4.99 -12.05 9.48
C LEU A 6 -5.05 -11.11 8.28
N PHE A 7 -4.33 -11.41 7.20
CA PHE A 7 -4.37 -10.65 5.96
C PHE A 7 -5.79 -10.60 5.38
N PHE A 8 -6.43 -11.75 5.20
CA PHE A 8 -7.80 -11.81 4.65
C PHE A 8 -8.81 -11.11 5.56
N PHE A 9 -8.64 -11.20 6.87
CA PHE A 9 -9.49 -10.49 7.82
C PHE A 9 -9.40 -8.96 7.63
N PHE A 10 -8.20 -8.38 7.69
CA PHE A 10 -8.01 -6.94 7.55
C PHE A 10 -8.37 -6.43 6.16
N PHE A 11 -8.05 -7.21 5.11
CA PHE A 11 -8.44 -6.88 3.75
C PHE A 11 -9.95 -6.92 3.56
N GLY A 12 -10.62 -7.92 4.14
CA GLY A 12 -12.07 -8.02 4.16
C GLY A 12 -12.71 -6.83 4.86
N VAL A 13 -12.20 -6.42 6.02
CA VAL A 13 -12.70 -5.23 6.74
C VAL A 13 -12.51 -3.95 5.91
N ALA A 14 -11.36 -3.81 5.23
CA ALA A 14 -11.09 -2.65 4.39
C ALA A 14 -12.07 -2.53 3.21
N PHE A 15 -12.56 -3.65 2.68
CA PHE A 15 -13.38 -3.66 1.47
C PHE A 15 -14.89 -3.79 1.74
N LEU A 16 -15.29 -4.54 2.77
CA LEU A 16 -16.69 -4.86 3.02
C LEU A 16 -17.40 -3.84 3.93
N LEU A 17 -16.68 -2.99 4.65
CA LEU A 17 -17.29 -2.10 5.64
C LEU A 17 -17.78 -0.81 4.95
N PRO A 18 -19.10 -0.60 4.78
CA PRO A 18 -19.65 0.53 4.04
C PRO A 18 -19.81 1.73 4.98
N ASN A 19 -18.71 2.18 5.58
CA ASN A 19 -18.74 3.30 6.50
C ASN A 19 -18.19 4.55 5.81
N HIS A 20 -19.09 5.39 5.29
CA HIS A 20 -18.76 6.66 4.64
C HIS A 20 -19.26 7.89 5.41
N TYR A 21 -19.51 7.76 6.71
CA TYR A 21 -20.01 8.89 7.52
C TYR A 21 -18.88 9.85 7.91
N TYR A 22 -19.06 11.13 7.57
CA TYR A 22 -18.20 12.22 8.06
C TYR A 22 -18.26 12.32 9.59
N PRO A 23 -17.17 12.77 10.26
CA PRO A 23 -15.95 13.39 9.70
C PRO A 23 -14.80 12.42 9.35
N TRP A 24 -14.93 11.13 9.68
CA TRP A 24 -13.84 10.14 9.61
C TRP A 24 -14.19 8.99 8.66
N GLY A 25 -14.82 9.33 7.53
CA GLY A 25 -15.53 8.39 6.65
C GLY A 25 -14.67 7.38 5.89
N SER A 26 -13.37 7.29 6.16
CA SER A 26 -12.49 6.28 5.53
C SER A 26 -11.34 5.81 6.41
N PHE A 27 -11.06 6.45 7.56
CA PHE A 27 -9.85 6.17 8.33
C PHE A 27 -9.70 4.69 8.72
N TYR A 28 -10.79 4.08 9.19
CA TYR A 28 -10.78 2.67 9.61
C TYR A 28 -10.54 1.71 8.44
N LEU A 29 -11.06 2.04 7.26
CA LEU A 29 -10.89 1.26 6.04
C LEU A 29 -9.45 1.31 5.57
N GLU A 30 -8.89 2.51 5.54
CA GLU A 30 -7.54 2.75 5.03
C GLU A 30 -6.47 2.28 6.01
N PHE A 31 -6.72 2.41 7.31
CA PHE A 31 -5.88 1.82 8.34
C PHE A 31 -5.93 0.28 8.30
N SER A 32 -7.11 -0.31 8.02
CA SER A 32 -7.23 -1.75 7.85
C SER A 32 -6.50 -2.25 6.60
N ALA A 33 -6.56 -1.51 5.49
CA ALA A 33 -5.77 -1.80 4.29
C ALA A 33 -4.25 -1.73 4.57
N PHE A 34 -3.81 -0.72 5.33
CA PHE A 34 -2.42 -0.61 5.77
C PHE A 34 -2.00 -1.80 6.64
N LEU A 35 -2.83 -2.21 7.60
CA LEU A 35 -2.57 -3.39 8.43
C LEU A 35 -2.46 -4.68 7.60
N ALA A 36 -3.31 -4.85 6.59
CA ALA A 36 -3.22 -5.98 5.67
C ALA A 36 -1.85 -6.01 4.97
N LEU A 37 -1.39 -4.87 4.44
CA LEU A 37 -0.05 -4.77 3.82
C LEU A 37 1.08 -5.08 4.80
N LEU A 38 0.99 -4.60 6.04
CA LEU A 38 1.98 -4.88 7.07
C LEU A 38 2.06 -6.39 7.38
N VAL A 39 0.91 -7.05 7.53
CA VAL A 39 0.82 -8.50 7.75
C VAL A 39 1.41 -9.27 6.57
N ALA A 40 1.13 -8.85 5.33
CA ALA A 40 1.71 -9.47 4.13
C ALA A 40 3.24 -9.33 4.08
N LEU A 41 3.79 -8.17 4.46
CA LEU A 41 5.23 -8.00 4.57
C LEU A 41 5.83 -8.92 5.64
N LEU A 42 5.22 -9.02 6.82
CA LEU A 42 5.69 -9.89 7.91
C LEU A 42 5.69 -11.37 7.49
N GLU A 43 4.65 -11.82 6.80
CA GLU A 43 4.61 -13.16 6.22
C GLU A 43 5.77 -13.38 5.25
N ARG A 44 6.08 -12.38 4.43
CA ARG A 44 7.19 -12.45 3.46
C ARG A 44 8.55 -12.49 4.13
N VAL A 45 8.81 -11.63 5.11
CA VAL A 45 10.07 -11.61 5.89
C VAL A 45 10.29 -12.95 6.60
N ARG A 46 9.21 -13.58 7.09
CA ARG A 46 9.30 -14.91 7.70
C ARG A 46 9.65 -16.01 6.69
N ASN A 47 9.07 -15.94 5.49
CA ASN A 47 9.22 -16.99 4.47
C ASN A 47 10.50 -16.82 3.62
N ILE A 48 11.03 -15.61 3.50
CA ILE A 48 12.22 -15.30 2.71
C ILE A 48 13.31 -14.73 3.61
N LYS A 49 14.45 -15.43 3.69
CA LYS A 49 15.62 -15.02 4.50
C LYS A 49 16.18 -13.63 4.17
N SER A 50 15.97 -13.11 2.96
CA SER A 50 16.43 -11.78 2.56
C SER A 50 15.49 -11.13 1.55
N ILE A 51 14.86 -10.03 1.95
CA ILE A 51 14.13 -9.16 1.02
C ILE A 51 15.13 -8.14 0.47
N SER A 52 15.53 -8.33 -0.79
CA SER A 52 16.34 -7.34 -1.50
C SER A 52 15.42 -6.25 -2.05
N VAL A 53 15.41 -5.08 -1.41
CA VAL A 53 14.65 -3.90 -1.83
C VAL A 53 15.52 -3.03 -2.75
N PRO A 54 15.07 -2.66 -3.96
CA PRO A 54 15.79 -1.74 -4.84
C PRO A 54 16.02 -0.39 -4.16
N TYR A 55 17.22 0.19 -4.33
CA TYR A 55 17.57 1.50 -3.77
C TYR A 55 16.59 2.62 -4.15
N VAL A 56 15.98 2.53 -5.35
CA VAL A 56 14.99 3.49 -5.84
C VAL A 56 13.77 3.57 -4.91
N PHE A 57 13.37 2.47 -4.27
CA PHE A 57 12.18 2.46 -3.42
C PHE A 57 12.38 3.22 -2.10
N PHE A 58 13.62 3.35 -1.63
CA PHE A 58 13.93 4.12 -0.42
C PHE A 58 13.62 5.61 -0.57
N VAL A 59 13.48 6.14 -1.80
CA VAL A 59 13.00 7.51 -2.04
C VAL A 59 11.59 7.69 -1.47
N PHE A 60 10.71 6.71 -1.65
CA PHE A 60 9.34 6.77 -1.11
C PHE A 60 9.33 6.66 0.42
N LEU A 61 10.25 5.89 1.01
CA LEU A 61 10.43 5.85 2.46
C LEU A 61 10.90 7.21 3.00
N LEU A 62 11.79 7.90 2.29
CA LEU A 62 12.20 9.25 2.68
C LEU A 62 11.05 10.24 2.54
N PHE A 63 10.24 10.11 1.48
CA PHE A 63 9.07 10.97 1.28
C PHE A 63 7.99 10.77 2.34
N SER A 64 7.84 9.58 2.91
CA SER A 64 6.87 9.36 4.01
C SER A 64 7.24 10.11 5.29
N LEU A 65 8.49 10.56 5.44
CA LEU A 65 8.93 11.39 6.56
C LEU A 65 8.67 12.89 6.35
N ILE A 66 8.39 13.32 5.11
CA ILE A 66 8.11 14.73 4.80
C ILE A 66 6.93 15.29 5.62
N PRO A 67 5.77 14.60 5.71
CA PRO A 67 4.63 15.09 6.51
C PRO A 67 4.98 15.31 7.98
N ILE A 68 5.86 14.48 8.55
CA ILE A 68 6.32 14.64 9.94
C ILE A 68 7.21 15.89 10.06
N GLY A 69 8.12 16.11 9.11
CA GLY A 69 8.91 17.34 9.04
C GLY A 69 8.02 18.59 8.90
N GLN A 70 6.98 18.53 8.07
CA GLN A 70 6.00 19.60 7.90
C GLN A 70 5.20 19.88 9.17
N TRP A 71 4.84 18.84 9.93
CA TRP A 71 4.18 19.01 11.23
C TRP A 71 5.09 19.68 12.26
N VAL A 72 6.36 19.24 12.37
CA VAL A 72 7.33 19.86 13.29
C VAL A 72 7.64 21.31 12.90
N ALA A 73 7.64 21.62 11.61
CA ALA A 73 7.81 22.99 11.10
C ALA A 73 6.55 23.87 11.25
N GLY A 74 5.43 23.33 11.75
CA GLY A 74 4.17 24.06 11.90
C GLY A 74 3.41 24.33 10.59
N LEU A 75 3.79 23.68 9.48
CA LEU A 75 3.10 23.79 8.19
C LEU A 75 1.80 22.97 8.17
N ILE A 76 1.76 21.86 8.91
CA ILE A 76 0.55 21.06 9.12
C ILE A 76 0.07 21.32 10.56
N LEU A 77 -1.13 21.91 10.69
CA LEU A 77 -1.72 22.25 11.98
C LEU A 77 -2.20 21.02 12.76
N PHE A 78 -2.76 20.03 12.06
CA PHE A 78 -3.33 18.84 12.68
C PHE A 78 -2.39 17.64 12.56
N LYS A 79 -2.00 17.09 13.70
CA LYS A 79 -1.18 15.86 13.78
C LYS A 79 -1.82 14.68 13.02
N GLY A 80 -3.15 14.60 13.01
CA GLY A 80 -3.90 13.56 12.30
C GLY A 80 -3.57 13.53 10.82
N ASP A 81 -3.57 14.69 10.16
CA ASP A 81 -3.31 14.81 8.73
C ASP A 81 -1.87 14.42 8.36
N ALA A 82 -0.91 14.81 9.21
CA ALA A 82 0.50 14.43 9.03
C ALA A 82 0.70 12.91 9.17
N LEU A 83 0.07 12.29 10.17
CA LEU A 83 0.14 10.83 10.36
C LEU A 83 -0.57 10.08 9.23
N LEU A 84 -1.72 10.60 8.79
CA LEU A 84 -2.48 10.04 7.69
C LEU A 84 -1.63 10.02 6.42
N ALA A 85 -1.07 11.18 6.04
CA ALA A 85 -0.17 11.31 4.88
C ALA A 85 1.07 10.40 5.00
N LEU A 86 1.66 10.27 6.19
CA LEU A 86 2.75 9.32 6.43
C LEU A 86 2.30 7.88 6.13
N PHE A 87 1.14 7.45 6.66
CA PHE A 87 0.65 6.08 6.48
C PHE A 87 0.35 5.75 5.01
N TYR A 88 -0.14 6.70 4.22
CA TYR A 88 -0.35 6.47 2.78
C TYR A 88 0.96 6.29 2.02
N ILE A 89 1.91 7.23 2.17
CA ILE A 89 3.17 7.16 1.42
C ILE A 89 3.98 5.94 1.89
N PHE A 90 3.96 5.65 3.19
CA PHE A 90 4.59 4.45 3.73
C PHE A 90 3.90 3.17 3.28
N GLY A 91 2.56 3.13 3.27
CA GLY A 91 1.78 2.02 2.73
C GLY A 91 2.08 1.75 1.26
N PHE A 92 2.27 2.81 0.47
CA PHE A 92 2.72 2.70 -0.92
C PHE A 92 4.11 2.06 -1.04
N PHE A 93 5.07 2.48 -0.21
CA PHE A 93 6.38 1.83 -0.14
C PHE A 93 6.30 0.34 0.24
N LEU A 94 5.44 -0.03 1.19
CA LEU A 94 5.19 -1.42 1.56
C LEU A 94 4.63 -2.23 0.37
N ALA A 95 3.64 -1.69 -0.33
CA ALA A 95 3.03 -2.32 -1.50
C ALA A 95 4.07 -2.57 -2.61
N LEU A 96 4.91 -1.57 -2.93
CA LEU A 96 6.00 -1.72 -3.91
C LEU A 96 7.00 -2.81 -3.50
N THR A 97 7.38 -2.84 -2.23
CA THR A 97 8.33 -3.84 -1.71
C THR A 97 7.78 -5.26 -1.80
N ILE A 98 6.51 -5.45 -1.44
CA ILE A 98 5.83 -6.74 -1.55
C ILE A 98 5.73 -7.15 -3.02
N ALA A 99 5.33 -6.24 -3.91
CA ALA A 99 5.18 -6.48 -5.33
C ALA A 99 6.49 -6.89 -6.02
N ASP A 100 7.60 -6.17 -5.75
CA ASP A 100 8.92 -6.50 -6.29
C ASP A 100 9.41 -7.86 -5.76
N SER A 101 9.20 -8.13 -4.47
CA SER A 101 9.55 -9.43 -3.89
C SER A 101 8.79 -10.59 -4.54
N HIS A 102 7.54 -10.35 -4.97
CA HIS A 102 6.70 -11.32 -5.65
C HIS A 102 7.10 -11.48 -7.12
N ASN A 103 7.39 -10.38 -7.81
CA ASN A 103 7.85 -10.39 -9.21
C ASN A 103 9.15 -11.20 -9.37
N LYS A 104 10.09 -11.04 -8.43
CA LYS A 104 11.33 -11.85 -8.38
C LYS A 104 11.07 -13.35 -8.21
N SER A 105 9.97 -13.72 -7.55
CA SER A 105 9.57 -15.12 -7.35
C SER A 105 8.94 -15.74 -8.59
N ILE A 106 8.25 -14.95 -9.41
CA ILE A 106 7.48 -15.42 -10.57
C ILE A 106 8.28 -15.32 -11.89
N GLY A 107 9.31 -14.49 -11.96
CA GLY A 107 10.16 -14.36 -13.15
C GLY A 107 9.53 -13.58 -14.32
N CYS A 108 8.32 -13.05 -14.17
CA CYS A 108 7.58 -12.30 -15.20
C CYS A 108 8.01 -10.82 -15.30
N LYS A 109 9.25 -10.60 -15.73
CA LYS A 109 9.91 -9.27 -15.73
C LYS A 109 9.31 -8.19 -16.64
N LYS A 110 8.46 -8.51 -17.62
CA LYS A 110 8.02 -7.55 -18.66
C LYS A 110 6.58 -7.06 -18.58
N TYR A 111 5.66 -7.86 -18.03
CA TYR A 111 4.24 -7.51 -18.00
C TYR A 111 3.88 -6.60 -16.81
N VAL A 112 4.51 -6.81 -15.65
CA VAL A 112 4.23 -6.06 -14.43
C VAL A 112 4.70 -4.60 -14.54
N ASP A 113 5.85 -4.36 -15.19
CA ASP A 113 6.42 -3.02 -15.35
C ASP A 113 5.55 -2.11 -16.25
N GLY A 114 4.91 -2.68 -17.29
CA GLY A 114 4.00 -1.94 -18.17
C GLY A 114 2.69 -1.53 -17.48
N VAL A 115 2.14 -2.40 -16.64
CA VAL A 115 0.91 -2.10 -15.87
C VAL A 115 1.20 -1.09 -14.76
N ALA A 116 2.35 -1.20 -14.07
CA ALA A 116 2.76 -0.23 -13.06
C ALA A 116 2.98 1.16 -13.67
N LEU A 117 3.63 1.24 -14.84
CA LEU A 117 3.80 2.49 -15.59
C LEU A 117 2.45 3.06 -16.04
N ALA A 118 1.56 2.23 -16.56
CA ALA A 118 0.22 2.66 -16.96
C ALA A 118 -0.59 3.20 -15.77
N LEU A 119 -0.51 2.57 -14.60
CA LEU A 119 -1.21 3.03 -13.39
C LEU A 119 -0.64 4.35 -12.84
N VAL A 120 0.68 4.56 -12.93
CA VAL A 120 1.31 5.85 -12.56
C VAL A 120 0.91 6.95 -13.54
N LEU A 121 0.82 6.64 -14.84
CA LEU A 121 0.38 7.59 -15.86
C LEU A 121 -1.12 7.91 -15.74
N ILE A 122 -1.96 6.92 -15.44
CA ILE A 122 -3.40 7.10 -15.20
C ILE A 122 -3.62 7.85 -13.88
N GLY A 123 -2.88 7.53 -12.82
CA GLY A 123 -2.96 8.23 -11.53
C GLY A 123 -2.45 9.68 -11.58
N GLY A 124 -1.54 10.00 -12.52
CA GLY A 124 -1.05 11.37 -12.77
C GLY A 124 -1.96 12.20 -13.68
N GLY A 125 -2.93 11.58 -14.35
CA GLY A 125 -3.78 12.18 -15.36
C GLY A 125 -5.26 12.17 -15.00
N GLY A 126 -5.67 13.06 -14.10
CA GLY A 126 -7.05 13.54 -14.05
C GLY A 126 -8.07 12.67 -13.29
N HIS A 127 -8.61 13.27 -12.23
CA HIS A 127 -10.04 13.28 -11.90
C HIS A 127 -10.82 11.95 -11.92
N LEU A 128 -11.06 11.43 -10.71
CA LEU A 128 -12.23 10.61 -10.33
C LEU A 128 -12.50 9.34 -11.16
N ASP A 129 -11.94 8.19 -10.76
CA ASP A 129 -12.55 6.85 -10.93
C ASP A 129 -11.83 5.80 -10.03
N CYS A 130 -11.68 6.16 -8.75
CA CYS A 130 -10.96 5.47 -7.68
C CYS A 130 -11.59 4.15 -7.19
N TYR A 131 -11.91 3.14 -8.03
CA TYR A 131 -12.31 1.82 -7.48
C TYR A 131 -11.90 0.59 -8.31
N HIS A 132 -11.58 0.72 -9.60
CA HIS A 132 -11.38 -0.45 -10.46
C HIS A 132 -9.97 -1.07 -10.39
N SER A 133 -8.95 -0.30 -10.02
CA SER A 133 -7.55 -0.75 -10.09
C SER A 133 -7.11 -1.62 -8.91
N MET A 134 -7.81 -1.55 -7.77
CA MET A 134 -7.48 -2.35 -6.58
C MET A 134 -7.97 -3.82 -6.73
N VAL A 135 -8.97 -4.06 -7.58
CA VAL A 135 -9.56 -5.39 -7.81
C VAL A 135 -8.61 -6.32 -8.59
N ILE A 136 -7.79 -5.78 -9.49
CA ILE A 136 -6.86 -6.58 -10.29
C ILE A 136 -5.71 -7.16 -9.44
N PHE A 137 -5.32 -6.48 -8.35
CA PHE A 137 -4.26 -6.96 -7.46
C PHE A 137 -4.67 -8.17 -6.62
N VAL A 138 -5.97 -8.31 -6.33
CA VAL A 138 -6.52 -9.46 -5.57
C VAL A 138 -6.73 -10.67 -6.46
N VAL A 139 -7.16 -10.48 -7.71
CA VAL A 139 -7.34 -11.59 -8.67
C VAL A 139 -6.00 -12.26 -9.00
N GLN A 140 -4.90 -11.53 -8.99
CA GLN A 140 -3.56 -12.11 -9.20
C GLN A 140 -3.04 -12.94 -8.02
N TYR A 141 -3.70 -12.88 -6.85
CA TYR A 141 -3.44 -13.73 -5.69
C TYR A 141 -4.14 -15.11 -5.80
N MET A 142 -4.94 -15.34 -6.85
CA MET A 142 -5.75 -16.55 -7.09
C MET A 142 -5.43 -17.24 -8.44
N GLY A 143 -4.15 -17.41 -8.79
CA GLY A 143 -3.72 -18.30 -9.88
C GLY A 143 -3.00 -19.52 -9.29
N PRO A 144 -3.22 -20.74 -9.83
CA PRO A 144 -2.89 -22.02 -9.19
C PRO A 144 -1.41 -22.23 -8.85
#